data_AF-A0A536CSH2-F1
#
_entry.id   AF-A0A536CSH2-F1
#
_cell.length_a   1.000
_cell.length_b   1.000
_cell.length_c   1.000
_cell.angle_alpha   90.00
_cell.angle_beta   90.00
_cell.angle_gamma   90.00
#
_symmetry.space_group_name_H-M   'P 1'
#
loop_
_entity.id
_entity.type
_entity.pdbx_description
1 polymer ?
#
loop_
_entity_poly.entity_id
_entity_poly.type
_entity_poly.pdbx_seq_one_letter_code
_entity_poly.pdbx_strand_id
1 'polypeptide(L)' 'DRPPSLIGHLQTNKVRQAAGRFELIHSVDSLRLAEHIARAEPRQQVLIEVNAAREPQKSGVAPEDAIELARSVAGLLHL' A
#
# COMPACT_ATOMS: atom_id res chain seq x y z
N ASP A 1 -20.39 11.06 5.16
CA ASP A 1 -19.68 9.83 5.55
C ASP A 1 -18.27 9.80 5.00
N ARG A 2 -17.35 9.26 5.80
CA ARG A 2 -15.95 9.07 5.46
C ARG A 2 -15.83 7.86 4.51
N PRO A 3 -15.04 7.92 3.42
CA PRO A 3 -14.83 6.76 2.56
C PRO A 3 -14.30 5.56 3.37
N PRO A 4 -14.57 4.32 2.96
CA PRO A 4 -14.04 3.16 3.66
C PRO A 4 -12.51 3.04 3.45
N SER A 5 -11.86 2.23 4.28
CA SER A 5 -10.49 1.75 4.03
C SER A 5 -10.50 0.48 3.18
N LEU A 6 -9.45 0.30 2.36
CA LEU A 6 -9.19 -0.96 1.67
C LEU A 6 -8.21 -1.79 2.50
N ILE A 7 -8.68 -2.90 3.07
CA ILE A 7 -7.88 -3.81 3.90
C ILE A 7 -7.33 -4.99 3.11
N GLY A 8 -8.07 -5.44 2.08
CA GLY A 8 -7.65 -6.56 1.25
C GLY A 8 -6.49 -6.24 0.31
N HIS A 9 -5.82 -7.28 -0.16
CA HIS A 9 -4.73 -7.18 -1.12
C HIS A 9 -5.14 -6.39 -2.37
N LEU A 10 -4.33 -5.39 -2.76
CA LEU A 10 -4.56 -4.58 -3.95
C LEU A 10 -3.66 -5.03 -5.09
N GLN A 11 -4.27 -5.66 -6.10
CA GLN A 11 -3.56 -5.97 -7.34
C GLN A 11 -3.19 -4.67 -8.09
N THR A 12 -1.98 -4.60 -8.64
CA THR A 12 -1.45 -3.41 -9.33
C THR A 12 -2.33 -2.94 -10.49
N ASN A 13 -2.97 -3.86 -11.22
CA ASN A 13 -3.90 -3.54 -12.31
C ASN A 13 -5.25 -2.94 -11.84
N LYS A 14 -5.56 -2.99 -10.54
CA LYS A 14 -6.77 -2.41 -9.94
C LYS A 14 -6.52 -1.06 -9.26
N VAL A 15 -5.27 -0.61 -9.16
CA VAL A 15 -4.91 0.65 -8.48
C VAL A 15 -5.72 1.85 -8.98
N ARG A 16 -5.86 2.02 -10.30
CA ARG A 16 -6.66 3.12 -10.88
C ARG A 16 -8.15 3.08 -10.51
N GLN A 17 -8.67 1.91 -10.14
CA GLN A 17 -10.06 1.74 -9.69
C GLN A 17 -10.20 1.97 -8.18
N ALA A 18 -9.10 1.88 -7.42
CA ALA A 18 -9.08 2.06 -5.97
C ALA A 18 -8.74 3.51 -5.57
N ALA A 19 -7.78 4.14 -6.26
CA ALA A 19 -7.32 5.49 -5.95
C ALA A 19 -8.48 6.50 -5.89
N GLY A 20 -8.57 7.24 -4.79
CA GLY A 20 -9.62 8.23 -4.54
C GLY A 20 -11.00 7.67 -4.17
N ARG A 21 -11.18 6.34 -4.17
CA ARG A 21 -12.42 5.69 -3.69
C ARG A 21 -12.34 5.25 -2.23
N PHE A 22 -11.12 5.13 -1.71
CA PHE A 22 -10.86 4.74 -0.34
C PHE A 22 -10.13 5.85 0.39
N GLU A 23 -10.43 5.95 1.67
CA GLU A 23 -9.72 6.79 2.62
C GLU A 23 -8.23 6.43 2.66
N LEU A 24 -7.98 5.14 2.88
CA LEU A 24 -6.71 4.58 3.26
C LEU A 24 -6.60 3.17 2.69
N ILE A 25 -5.46 2.85 2.09
CA ILE A 25 -5.14 1.50 1.60
C ILE A 25 -4.15 0.87 2.57
N HIS A 26 -4.52 -0.24 3.19
CA HIS A 26 -3.73 -0.86 4.28
C HIS A 26 -2.75 -1.93 3.79
N SER A 27 -2.83 -2.29 2.50
CA SER A 27 -2.22 -3.50 1.94
C SER A 27 -1.00 -3.23 1.05
N VAL A 28 -0.23 -2.17 1.32
CA VAL A 28 1.00 -1.89 0.56
C VAL A 28 2.14 -2.74 1.13
N ASP A 29 2.55 -3.76 0.40
CA ASP A 29 3.58 -4.73 0.81
C ASP A 29 4.85 -4.68 -0.05
N SER A 30 4.88 -3.82 -1.08
CA SER A 30 5.98 -3.75 -2.04
C SER A 30 6.13 -2.36 -2.64
N LEU A 31 7.38 -1.99 -2.98
CA LEU A 31 7.68 -0.73 -3.65
C LEU A 31 6.96 -0.63 -4.99
N ARG A 32 6.87 -1.75 -5.73
CA ARG A 32 6.15 -1.80 -7.00
C ARG A 32 4.69 -1.38 -6.85
N LEU A 33 3.98 -1.87 -5.83
CA LEU A 33 2.59 -1.48 -5.60
C LEU A 33 2.49 0.00 -5.23
N ALA A 34 3.37 0.48 -4.33
CA ALA A 34 3.42 1.88 -3.94
C ALA A 34 3.66 2.81 -5.14
N GLU A 35 4.59 2.49 -6.03
CA GLU A 35 4.86 3.26 -7.25
C GLU A 35 3.65 3.32 -8.20
N HIS A 36 2.84 2.25 -8.28
CA HIS A 36 1.62 2.28 -9.09
C HIS A 36 0.57 3.19 -8.46
N ILE A 37 0.45 3.18 -7.13
CA ILE A 37 -0.48 4.06 -6.39
C ILE A 37 -0.03 5.52 -6.52
N ALA A 38 1.25 5.80 -6.35
CA ALA A 38 1.83 7.14 -6.49
C ALA A 38 1.61 7.76 -7.89
N ARG A 39 1.54 6.93 -8.94
CA ARG A 39 1.24 7.39 -10.31
C ARG A 39 -0.25 7.54 -10.59
N ALA A 40 -1.12 7.09 -9.69
CA ALA A 40 -2.55 7.23 -9.83
C ALA A 40 -3.01 8.56 -9.23
N GLU A 41 -4.02 9.15 -9.86
CA GLU A 41 -4.69 10.35 -9.35
C GLU A 41 -6.10 9.98 -8.88
N PRO A 42 -6.60 10.58 -7.79
CA PRO A 42 -5.93 11.57 -6.92
C PRO A 42 -4.92 10.92 -5.96
N ARG A 43 -4.16 11.75 -5.21
CA ARG A 43 -3.30 11.33 -4.09
C ARG A 43 -4.05 10.37 -3.15
N GLN A 44 -3.34 9.33 -2.70
CA GLN A 44 -3.91 8.26 -1.90
C GLN A 44 -3.06 7.98 -0.66
N GLN A 45 -3.69 8.00 0.52
CA GLN A 45 -3.02 7.59 1.76
C GLN A 45 -2.88 6.07 1.82
N VAL A 46 -1.75 5.61 2.36
CA VAL A 46 -1.41 4.18 2.46
C VAL A 46 -0.81 3.82 3.82
N LEU A 47 -0.93 2.55 4.21
CA LEU A 47 -0.14 1.91 5.26
C LEU A 47 0.69 0.78 4.64
N ILE A 48 1.83 0.50 5.28
CA ILE A 48 2.65 -0.67 4.95
C ILE A 48 2.06 -1.91 5.66
N GLU A 49 1.82 -2.96 4.89
CA GLU A 49 1.41 -4.26 5.42
C GLU A 49 2.65 -5.08 5.81
N VAL A 50 2.73 -5.47 7.08
CA VAL A 50 3.88 -6.22 7.62
C VAL A 50 3.42 -7.62 8.05
N ASN A 51 4.09 -8.64 7.54
CA ASN A 51 3.91 -10.02 7.97
C ASN A 51 4.68 -10.27 9.27
N ALA A 52 4.13 -9.80 10.39
CA ALA A 52 4.76 -9.91 11.71
C ALA A 52 5.06 -11.36 12.14
N ALA A 53 4.28 -12.32 11.65
CA ALA A 53 4.40 -13.74 12.00
C ALA A 53 5.41 -14.51 11.13
N ARG A 54 5.93 -13.91 10.06
CA ARG A 54 6.86 -14.56 9.10
C ARG A 54 6.28 -15.83 8.48
N GLU A 55 4.96 -15.86 8.29
CA GLU A 55 4.28 -17.01 7.71
C GLU A 55 4.23 -16.86 6.19
N PRO A 56 4.82 -17.79 5.41
CA PRO A 56 4.94 -17.64 3.95
C PRO A 56 3.60 -17.55 3.21
N GLN A 57 2.51 -18.01 3.83
CA GLN A 57 1.15 -17.91 3.29
C GLN A 57 0.46 -16.56 3.57
N LYS A 58 1.02 -15.71 4.45
CA LYS A 58 0.47 -14.39 4.77
C LYS A 58 1.09 -13.33 3.87
N SER A 59 0.28 -12.34 3.50
CA SER A 59 0.73 -11.15 2.76
C SER A 59 1.52 -10.20 3.67
N GLY A 60 2.17 -9.21 3.07
CA GLY A 60 2.97 -8.22 3.78
C GLY A 60 4.47 -8.48 3.70
N VAL A 61 5.22 -7.39 3.87
CA VAL A 61 6.68 -7.40 3.88
C VAL A 61 7.21 -8.02 5.18
N ALA A 62 8.43 -8.58 5.18
CA ALA A 62 9.04 -9.05 6.40
C ALA A 62 9.28 -7.90 7.40
N PRO A 63 9.22 -8.15 8.72
CA PRO A 63 9.36 -7.08 9.72
C PRO A 63 10.65 -6.26 9.61
N GLU A 64 11.75 -6.90 9.26
CA GLU A 64 13.06 -6.28 9.06
C GLU A 64 13.11 -5.34 7.85
N ASP A 65 12.33 -5.61 6.82
CA ASP A 65 12.31 -4.85 5.57
C ASP A 65 11.29 -3.69 5.63
N ALA A 66 10.39 -3.70 6.63
CA ALA A 66 9.28 -2.74 6.74
C ALA A 66 9.75 -1.28 6.78
N ILE A 67 10.84 -1.01 7.49
CA ILE A 67 11.39 0.36 7.61
C ILE A 67 12.03 0.81 6.29
N GLU A 68 12.73 -0.08 5.60
CA GLU A 68 13.33 0.23 4.29
C GLU A 68 12.23 0.52 3.25
N LEU A 69 11.19 -0.31 3.22
CA LEU A 69 10.03 -0.08 2.37
C LEU A 69 9.35 1.25 2.71
N ALA A 70 9.08 1.52 3.99
CA ALA A 70 8.45 2.76 4.41
C ALA A 70 9.24 4.01 3.99
N ARG A 71 10.58 3.98 4.10
CA ARG A 71 11.45 5.07 3.63
C ARG A 71 11.36 5.27 2.12
N SER A 72 11.36 4.17 1.37
CA SER A 72 11.24 4.20 -0.09
C SER A 72 9.88 4.77 -0.52
N VAL A 73 8.81 4.35 0.14
CA VAL A 73 7.43 4.82 -0.10
C VAL A 73 7.27 6.29 0.24
N ALA A 74 7.85 6.76 1.36
CA ALA A 74 7.81 8.16 1.77
C ALA A 74 8.50 9.11 0.78
N GLY A 75 9.38 8.60 -0.09
CA GLY A 75 10.03 9.37 -1.15
C GLY A 75 9.18 9.53 -2.43
N LEU A 76 8.04 8.84 -2.53
CA LEU A 76 7.18 8.91 -3.71
C LEU A 76 6.27 10.14 -3.65
N LEU A 77 6.23 10.90 -4.75
CA LEU A 77 5.24 11.97 -4.90
C LEU A 77 3.83 11.36 -4.93
N HIS A 78 2.85 12.05 -4.35
CA HIS A 78 1.42 11.67 -4.37
C HIS A 78 1.04 10.41 -3.58
N LEU A 79 1.85 10.04 -2.57
CA LEU A 79 1.45 9.24 -1.42
C LEU A 79 1.43 10.10 -0.16
#